data_AF-A0A256HBI8-F1
#
_entry.id   AF-A0A256HBI8-F1
#
_cell.length_a   1.000
_cell.length_b   1.000
_cell.length_c   1.000
_cell.angle_alpha   90.00
_cell.angle_beta   90.00
_cell.angle_gamma   90.00
#
_symmetry.space_group_name_H-M   'P 1'
#
loop_
_entity.id
_entity.type
_entity.pdbx_description
1 polymer ?
#
loop_
_entity_poly.entity_id
_entity_poly.type
_entity_poly.pdbx_seq_one_letter_code
_entity_poly.pdbx_strand_id
1 'polypeptide(L)' 'MSVADGVPVDVPEGVSRADAVLAGMPLLFAGGYGAASAMVEGWVVPTAAAALACALLMLDALVRNPPQ' A
#
# COMPACT_ATOMS: atom_id res chain seq x y z
N MET A 1 -19.84 -17.33 2.14
CA MET A 1 -18.78 -16.49 2.73
C MET A 1 -17.66 -16.48 1.70
N SER A 2 -17.78 -15.69 0.63
CA SER A 2 -17.19 -14.36 0.40
C SER A 2 -15.70 -14.26 0.74
N VAL A 3 -14.85 -14.33 -0.28
CA VAL A 3 -13.55 -13.62 -0.33
C VAL A 3 -13.49 -13.05 -1.74
N ALA A 4 -13.43 -11.73 -1.84
CA ALA A 4 -13.49 -11.00 -3.09
C ALA A 4 -12.37 -11.45 -4.05
N ASP A 5 -12.74 -11.78 -5.29
CA ASP A 5 -11.83 -11.94 -6.40
C ASP A 5 -11.18 -10.58 -6.69
N GLY A 6 -10.03 -10.34 -6.06
CA GLY A 6 -9.16 -9.24 -6.42
C GLY A 6 -8.71 -9.46 -7.86
N VAL A 7 -8.86 -8.42 -8.70
CA VAL A 7 -8.42 -8.45 -10.11
C VAL A 7 -6.97 -8.94 -10.17
N PRO A 8 -6.65 -10.00 -10.93
CA PRO A 8 -5.27 -10.43 -11.10
C PRO A 8 -4.51 -9.29 -11.79
N VAL A 9 -3.59 -8.68 -11.04
CA VAL A 9 -2.64 -7.73 -11.61
C VAL A 9 -1.62 -8.56 -12.36
N ASP A 10 -1.65 -8.49 -13.69
CA ASP A 10 -0.68 -9.18 -14.53
C ASP A 10 0.66 -8.46 -14.39
N VAL A 11 1.57 -9.06 -13.62
CA VAL A 11 2.88 -8.48 -13.32
C VAL A 11 3.87 -9.04 -14.34
N PRO A 12 4.72 -8.21 -14.99
CA PRO A 12 5.67 -8.68 -15.99
C PRO A 12 6.52 -9.83 -15.49
N GLU A 13 6.78 -10.78 -16.38
CA GLU A 13 7.46 -12.04 -16.08
C GLU A 13 8.83 -11.78 -15.43
N GLY A 14 8.99 -12.23 -14.17
CA GLY A 14 10.16 -11.97 -13.33
C GLY A 14 9.95 -10.96 -12.19
N VAL A 15 8.82 -10.25 -12.14
CA VAL A 15 8.45 -9.40 -11.00
C VAL A 15 7.56 -10.18 -10.05
N SER A 16 8.04 -10.37 -8.82
CA SER A 16 7.24 -11.03 -7.80
C SER A 16 6.20 -10.08 -7.22
N ARG A 17 5.16 -10.64 -6.59
CA ARG A 17 4.19 -9.86 -5.82
C ARG A 17 4.85 -9.00 -4.73
N ALA A 18 5.95 -9.47 -4.13
CA ALA A 18 6.68 -8.71 -3.11
C ALA A 18 7.32 -7.45 -3.73
N ASP A 19 7.82 -7.54 -4.96
CA ASP A 19 8.39 -6.40 -5.67
C ASP A 19 7.32 -5.35 -5.99
N ALA A 20 6.12 -5.80 -6.38
CA ALA A 20 4.98 -4.91 -6.60
C ALA A 20 4.52 -4.20 -5.31
N VAL A 21 4.48 -4.92 -4.18
CA VAL A 21 4.19 -4.35 -2.85
C VAL A 21 5.25 -3.32 -2.48
N LEU A 22 6.53 -3.64 -2.66
CA LEU A 22 7.65 -2.75 -2.35
C LEU A 22 7.61 -1.48 -3.22
N ALA A 23 7.30 -1.60 -4.51
CA ALA A 23 7.11 -0.47 -5.41
C ALA A 23 5.88 0.38 -5.07
N GLY A 24 4.81 -0.25 -4.54
CA GLY A 24 3.59 0.43 -4.12
C GLY A 24 3.75 1.29 -2.86
N MET A 25 4.66 0.92 -1.94
CA MET A 25 4.87 1.67 -0.69
C MET A 25 5.25 3.15 -0.89
N PRO A 26 6.26 3.53 -1.69
CA PRO A 26 6.59 4.95 -1.90
C PRO A 26 5.47 5.72 -2.58
N LEU A 27 4.71 5.09 -3.48
CA LEU A 27 3.56 5.70 -4.14
C LEU A 27 2.42 5.97 -3.16
N LEU A 28 2.09 4.99 -2.30
CA LEU A 28 1.08 5.15 -1.26
C LEU A 28 1.51 6.19 -0.22
N PHE A 29 2.80 6.22 0.12
CA PHE A 29 3.30 7.21 1.06
C PHE A 29 3.19 8.61 0.47
N ALA A 30 3.72 8.83 -0.74
CA ALA A 30 3.67 10.13 -1.41
C ALA A 30 2.23 10.59 -1.66
N GLY A 31 1.37 9.69 -2.14
CA GLY A 31 -0.05 9.96 -2.35
C GLY A 31 -0.80 10.27 -1.06
N GLY A 32 -0.62 9.44 -0.02
CA GLY A 32 -1.25 9.63 1.28
C GLY A 32 -0.78 10.91 1.99
N TYR A 33 0.52 11.17 1.96
CA TYR A 33 1.09 12.39 2.54
C TYR A 33 0.62 13.63 1.77
N GLY A 34 0.66 13.60 0.44
CA GLY A 34 0.22 14.71 -0.40
C GLY A 34 -1.26 15.02 -0.23
N ALA A 35 -2.12 13.99 -0.25
CA ALA A 35 -3.55 14.13 -0.05
C ALA A 35 -3.88 14.71 1.33
N ALA A 36 -3.24 14.22 2.39
CA ALA A 36 -3.44 14.72 3.74
C ALA A 36 -2.86 16.13 3.93
N SER A 37 -1.70 16.44 3.36
CA SER A 37 -1.08 17.76 3.43
C SER A 37 -1.90 18.85 2.74
N ALA A 38 -2.75 18.47 1.78
CA ALA A 38 -3.70 19.40 1.17
C ALA A 38 -4.87 19.80 2.10
N MET A 39 -5.07 19.09 3.21
CA MET A 39 -6.20 19.25 4.12
C MET A 39 -5.81 19.82 5.50
N VAL A 40 -4.56 19.64 5.92
CA VAL A 40 -4.08 20.01 7.26
C VAL A 40 -2.70 20.63 7.21
N GLU A 41 -2.47 21.60 8.09
CA GLU A 41 -1.15 22.20 8.29
C GLU A 41 -0.27 21.33 9.21
N GLY A 42 1.04 21.39 8.97
CA GLY A 42 2.02 20.60 9.71
C GLY A 42 2.20 19.17 9.17
N TRP A 43 3.25 18.50 9.62
CA TRP A 43 3.71 17.24 9.01
C TRP A 43 3.16 15.98 9.69
N VAL A 44 2.78 16.08 10.96
CA VAL A 44 2.48 14.89 11.79
C VAL A 44 1.28 14.10 11.25
N VAL A 45 0.15 14.76 10.98
CA VAL A 45 -1.07 14.11 10.50
C VAL A 45 -0.86 13.51 9.09
N PRO A 46 -0.28 14.24 8.11
CA PRO A 46 0.05 13.65 6.82
C PRO A 46 0.99 12.45 6.88
N THR A 47 2.04 12.52 7.72
CA THR A 47 2.97 11.39 7.91
C THR A 47 2.28 10.18 8.51
N ALA A 48 1.44 10.37 9.53
CA ALA A 48 0.68 9.29 10.16
C ALA A 48 -0.30 8.63 9.18
N ALA A 49 -1.00 9.42 8.36
CA ALA A 49 -1.93 8.91 7.35
C ALA A 49 -1.20 8.10 6.26
N ALA A 50 -0.08 8.62 5.76
CA ALA A 50 0.77 7.94 4.78
C ALA A 50 1.33 6.62 5.32
N ALA A 51 1.83 6.62 6.56
CA ALA A 51 2.34 5.44 7.23
C ALA A 51 1.24 4.38 7.46
N LEU A 52 0.04 4.81 7.86
CA LEU A 52 -1.12 3.92 8.03
C LEU A 52 -1.50 3.25 6.70
N ALA A 53 -1.57 4.00 5.61
CA ALA A 53 -1.88 3.45 4.28
C ALA A 53 -0.86 2.37 3.86
N CYS A 54 0.43 2.63 4.09
CA CYS A 54 1.50 1.66 3.84
C CYS A 54 1.37 0.40 4.73
N ALA A 55 1.03 0.58 6.00
CA ALA A 55 0.84 -0.52 6.95
C ALA A 55 -0.32 -1.44 6.53
N LEU A 56 -1.42 -0.89 6.01
CA LEU A 56 -2.56 -1.68 5.52
C LEU A 56 -2.17 -2.56 4.32
N LEU A 57 -1.37 -2.03 3.38
CA LEU A 57 -0.85 -2.81 2.26
C LEU A 57 0.03 -3.98 2.75
N MET A 58 0.93 -3.72 3.71
CA MET A 58 1.77 -4.76 4.28
C MET A 58 0.96 -5.82 5.06
N LEU A 59 -0.05 -5.41 5.82
CA LEU A 59 -0.93 -6.32 6.55
C LEU A 59 -1.72 -7.23 5.60
N ASP A 60 -2.22 -6.70 4.50
CA ASP A 60 -2.88 -7.52 3.48
C ASP A 60 -1.90 -8.55 2.87
N ALA A 61 -0.68 -8.11 2.57
CA ALA A 61 0.37 -9.00 2.09
C ALA A 61 0.74 -10.07 3.11
N LEU A 62 0.83 -9.76 4.40
CA LEU A 62 1.23 -10.72 5.43
C LEU A 62 0.10 -11.70 5.82
N VAL A 63 -1.15 -11.24 5.89
CA VAL A 63 -2.26 -12.03 6.43
C VAL A 63 -3.03 -12.79 5.36
N ARG A 64 -3.35 -12.14 4.24
CA ARG A 64 -4.16 -12.77 3.18
C ARG A 64 -3.33 -13.49 2.14
N ASN A 65 -2.10 -13.04 1.91
CA ASN A 65 -1.26 -13.53 0.83
C ASN A 65 0.22 -13.68 1.27
N PRO A 66 0.46 -14.45 2.36
CA PRO A 66 1.79 -14.55 2.95
C PRO A 66 2.83 -15.04 1.94
N PRO A 67 4.11 -14.63 2.09
CA PRO A 67 5.20 -15.22 1.31
C PRO A 67 5.28 -16.72 1.58
N GLN A 68 5.50 -17.51 0.51
CA GLN A 68 5.64 -18.97 0.58
C GLN A 68 7.11 -19.38 0.73
#